data_AF-A0A6M8UYG4-F1
#
_entry.id   AF-A0A6M8UYG4-F1
#
_cell.length_a   1.000
_cell.length_b   1.000
_cell.length_c   1.000
_cell.angle_alpha   90.00
_cell.angle_beta   90.00
_cell.angle_gamma   90.00
#
_symmetry.space_group_name_H-M   'P 1'
#
loop_
_entity.id
_entity.type
_entity.pdbx_description
1 polymer ?
#
loop_
_entity_poly.entity_id
_entity_poly.type
_entity_poly.pdbx_seq_one_letter_code
_entity_poly.pdbx_strand_id
1 'polypeptide(L)'
;MNKLVFIFFTTLILTLSLSSYSQTLNPGDGIRVSFLDIEDVITGDYYIQPNGLINLPLIGVINTVNRDFKDIKSEIVARYDSLYKDPHLSVNALFRINILGEVENPGFYYVSDYEKFTAILAFAGGTTDAADLSDIKLIRNFQEIVIDVDEVISKGSTAMDFGLQSGDQVFVPRNWWSDNSVWVSITISAIALITTTYAILFMNN
;
A
#
# COMPACT_ATOMS: atom_id res chain seq x y z
N MET A 1 33.93 -49.47 22.60
CA MET A 1 32.45 -49.53 22.76
C MET A 1 32.01 -48.56 23.84
N ASN A 2 31.26 -47.48 23.66
CA ASN A 2 30.86 -46.65 22.51
C ASN A 2 29.83 -45.67 23.11
N LYS A 3 30.25 -44.52 23.67
CA LYS A 3 29.30 -43.47 24.12
C LYS A 3 29.82 -42.03 24.02
N LEU A 4 30.87 -41.78 23.21
CA LEU A 4 31.56 -40.47 23.19
C LEU A 4 31.75 -39.84 21.80
N VAL A 5 31.04 -40.32 20.75
CA VAL A 5 31.26 -39.85 19.36
C VAL A 5 30.03 -39.21 18.71
N PHE A 6 28.87 -39.15 19.37
CA PHE A 6 27.63 -38.66 18.75
C PHE A 6 27.33 -37.15 18.93
N ILE A 7 28.35 -36.32 19.18
CA ILE A 7 28.18 -34.85 19.37
C ILE A 7 28.55 -34.06 18.09
N PHE A 8 28.93 -34.70 16.99
CA PHE A 8 29.63 -33.99 15.89
C PHE A 8 28.94 -33.90 14.52
N PHE A 9 27.63 -34.17 14.37
CA PHE A 9 27.02 -34.24 13.02
C PHE A 9 25.68 -33.52 12.80
N THR A 10 25.32 -32.55 13.64
CA THR A 10 24.08 -31.76 13.46
C THR A 10 24.30 -30.28 13.70
N THR A 11 25.40 -29.72 13.18
CA THR A 11 25.40 -28.29 12.82
C THR A 11 24.51 -28.13 11.60
N LEU A 12 23.20 -28.05 11.86
CA LEU A 12 22.20 -27.54 10.94
C LEU A 12 22.63 -26.11 10.61
N ILE A 13 23.23 -25.92 9.44
CA ILE A 13 23.46 -24.59 8.89
C ILE A 13 22.07 -24.05 8.54
N LEU A 14 21.48 -23.34 9.50
CA LEU A 14 20.33 -22.48 9.27
C LEU A 14 20.85 -21.35 8.38
N THR A 15 20.79 -21.53 7.06
CA THR A 15 20.96 -20.43 6.13
C THR A 15 19.75 -19.52 6.35
N LEU A 16 19.91 -18.50 7.21
CA LEU A 16 19.06 -17.33 7.17
C LEU A 16 19.27 -16.72 5.78
N SER A 17 18.38 -17.03 4.84
CA SER A 17 18.19 -16.20 3.67
C SER A 17 17.70 -14.85 4.19
N LEU A 18 18.64 -13.92 4.38
CA LEU A 18 18.33 -12.51 4.46
C LEU A 18 17.69 -12.19 3.11
N SER A 19 16.36 -12.20 3.07
CA SER A 19 15.61 -11.72 1.92
C SER A 19 15.90 -10.23 1.84
N SER A 20 16.95 -9.89 1.09
CA SER A 20 17.17 -8.52 0.67
C SER A 20 16.02 -8.23 -0.27
N TYR A 21 14.99 -7.54 0.22
CA TYR A 21 13.86 -7.13 -0.58
C TYR A 21 14.42 -6.24 -1.70
N SER A 22 14.57 -6.84 -2.89
CA SER A 22 15.05 -6.11 -4.05
C SER A 22 13.87 -5.34 -4.61
N GLN A 23 13.88 -4.03 -4.40
CA GLN A 23 12.82 -3.16 -4.85
C GLN A 23 13.17 -2.67 -6.26
N THR A 24 12.72 -3.40 -7.26
CA THR A 24 12.84 -2.97 -8.66
C THR A 24 11.71 -2.00 -8.97
N LEU A 25 12.04 -0.82 -9.50
CA LEU A 25 11.05 0.15 -9.92
C LEU A 25 10.67 -0.06 -11.39
N ASN A 26 9.37 0.00 -11.67
CA ASN A 26 8.81 -0.20 -13.00
C ASN A 26 8.56 1.13 -13.71
N PRO A 27 8.46 1.14 -15.05
CA PRO A 27 7.96 2.30 -15.77
C PRO A 27 6.61 2.78 -15.23
N GLY A 28 6.48 4.07 -14.95
CA GLY A 28 5.31 4.66 -14.31
C GLY A 28 5.40 4.81 -12.80
N ASP A 29 6.32 4.12 -12.11
CA ASP A 29 6.70 4.43 -10.72
C ASP A 29 7.45 5.76 -10.65
N GLY A 30 7.76 6.19 -9.43
CA GLY A 30 8.53 7.40 -9.20
C GLY A 30 9.55 7.30 -8.08
N ILE A 31 10.27 8.39 -7.91
CA ILE A 31 11.21 8.64 -6.83
C ILE A 31 10.90 10.02 -6.28
N ARG A 32 10.65 10.10 -4.98
CA ARG A 32 10.59 11.35 -4.24
C ARG A 32 11.99 11.72 -3.80
N VAL A 33 12.44 12.90 -4.22
CA VAL A 33 13.69 13.50 -3.75
C VAL A 33 13.31 14.69 -2.86
N SER A 34 13.89 14.77 -1.67
CA SER A 34 13.61 15.88 -0.74
C SER A 34 14.88 16.30 -0.03
N PHE A 35 15.18 17.60 -0.07
CA PHE A 35 16.17 18.21 0.80
C PHE A 35 15.55 18.44 2.18
N LEU A 36 16.24 17.99 3.24
CA LEU A 36 15.73 18.12 4.61
C LEU A 36 15.98 19.51 5.19
N ASP A 37 17.04 20.19 4.74
CA ASP A 37 17.51 21.44 5.38
C ASP A 37 17.23 22.71 4.56
N ILE A 38 16.82 22.58 3.30
CA ILE A 38 16.65 23.71 2.37
C ILE A 38 15.41 23.47 1.51
N GLU A 39 14.56 24.48 1.39
CA GLU A 39 13.57 24.53 0.31
C GLU A 39 14.29 24.82 -1.01
N ASP A 40 14.68 23.75 -1.72
CA ASP A 40 15.29 23.81 -3.04
C ASP A 40 14.32 23.32 -4.13
N VAL A 41 14.51 23.82 -5.35
CA VAL A 41 13.75 23.49 -6.57
C VAL A 41 13.86 21.99 -6.92
N ILE A 42 14.81 21.28 -6.33
CA ILE A 42 15.02 19.85 -6.54
C ILE A 42 14.02 19.00 -5.76
N THR A 43 13.43 19.51 -4.68
CA THR A 43 12.46 18.74 -3.90
C THR A 43 11.21 18.49 -4.74
N GLY A 44 10.90 17.21 -4.99
CA GLY A 44 9.77 16.84 -5.81
C GLY A 44 9.69 15.35 -6.11
N ASP A 45 8.63 15.01 -6.85
CA ASP A 45 8.35 13.66 -7.31
C ASP A 45 8.71 13.53 -8.78
N TYR A 46 9.54 12.53 -9.10
CA TYR A 46 10.06 12.30 -10.43
C TYR A 46 9.68 10.90 -10.89
N TYR A 47 9.11 10.80 -12.09
CA TYR A 47 8.54 9.53 -12.58
C TYR A 47 9.43 8.86 -13.61
N ILE A 48 9.43 7.53 -13.58
CA ILE A 48 10.16 6.68 -14.52
C ILE A 48 9.41 6.65 -15.83
N GLN A 49 10.08 7.08 -16.89
CA GLN A 49 9.53 7.10 -18.24
C GLN A 49 9.40 5.68 -18.82
N PRO A 50 8.61 5.48 -19.91
CA PRO A 50 8.46 4.18 -20.55
C PRO A 50 9.75 3.48 -20.99
N ASN A 51 10.81 4.25 -21.21
CA ASN A 51 12.15 3.75 -21.57
C ASN A 51 12.99 3.30 -20.35
N GLY A 52 12.45 3.37 -19.13
CA GLY A 52 13.15 3.02 -17.89
C GLY A 52 14.18 4.07 -17.44
N LEU A 53 14.00 5.32 -17.88
CA LEU A 53 14.85 6.44 -17.51
C LEU A 53 14.09 7.42 -16.61
N ILE A 54 14.76 7.96 -15.61
CA ILE A 54 14.26 9.05 -14.77
C ILE A 54 15.08 10.31 -15.05
N ASN A 55 14.40 11.45 -15.18
CA ASN A 55 15.06 12.74 -15.37
C ASN A 55 15.02 13.52 -14.07
N LEU A 56 16.20 13.87 -13.54
CA LEU A 56 16.35 14.58 -12.28
C LEU A 56 17.04 15.94 -12.53
N PRO A 57 16.61 17.02 -11.84
CA PRO A 57 17.23 18.33 -11.98
C PRO A 57 18.73 18.29 -11.68
N LEU A 58 19.51 19.04 -12.45
CA LEU A 58 20.98 19.21 -12.32
C LEU A 58 21.83 17.96 -12.61
N ILE A 59 21.39 16.76 -12.22
CA ILE A 59 22.14 15.52 -12.39
C ILE A 59 21.73 14.72 -13.65
N GLY A 60 20.65 15.16 -14.29
CA GLY A 60 20.18 14.66 -15.57
C GLY A 60 19.54 13.28 -15.50
N VAL A 61 19.80 12.47 -16.51
CA VAL A 61 19.13 11.19 -16.70
C VAL A 61 19.81 10.08 -15.92
N ILE A 62 19.03 9.26 -15.22
CA ILE A 62 19.47 8.05 -14.53
C ILE A 62 18.74 6.83 -15.11
N ASN A 63 19.48 5.76 -15.33
CA ASN A 63 18.94 4.49 -15.80
C ASN A 63 18.47 3.64 -14.62
N THR A 64 17.20 3.19 -14.64
CA THR A 64 16.60 2.34 -13.61
C THR A 64 16.42 0.88 -14.05
N VAL A 65 16.66 0.56 -15.33
CA VAL A 65 16.42 -0.77 -15.91
C VAL A 65 17.36 -1.81 -15.30
N ASN A 66 16.81 -2.92 -14.82
CA ASN A 66 17.56 -4.04 -14.20
C ASN A 66 18.42 -3.63 -13.01
N ARG A 67 18.01 -2.58 -12.28
CA ARG A 67 18.74 -2.08 -11.11
C ARG A 67 17.84 -2.07 -9.90
N ASP A 68 18.47 -2.35 -8.76
CA ASP A 68 17.83 -2.24 -7.46
C ASP A 68 17.67 -0.75 -7.08
N PHE A 69 16.57 -0.41 -6.41
CA PHE A 69 16.36 0.94 -5.90
C PHE A 69 17.50 1.41 -4.99
N LYS A 70 18.13 0.50 -4.23
CA LYS A 70 19.29 0.83 -3.39
C LYS A 70 20.47 1.39 -4.20
N ASP A 71 20.74 0.78 -5.35
CA ASP A 71 21.83 1.21 -6.24
C ASP A 71 21.49 2.55 -6.89
N ILE A 72 20.23 2.71 -7.34
CA ILE A 72 19.73 3.97 -7.90
C ILE A 72 19.82 5.09 -6.86
N LYS A 73 19.40 4.83 -5.62
CA LYS A 73 19.46 5.77 -4.50
C LYS A 73 20.89 6.23 -4.23
N SER A 74 21.84 5.30 -4.14
CA SER A 74 23.24 5.65 -3.89
C SER A 74 23.84 6.51 -5.02
N GLU A 75 23.47 6.24 -6.28
CA GLU A 75 23.90 7.06 -7.41
C GLU A 75 23.30 8.48 -7.37
N ILE A 76 22.01 8.60 -7.07
CA ILE A 76 21.34 9.91 -6.93
C ILE A 76 22.05 10.75 -5.86
N VAL A 77 22.27 10.16 -4.68
CA VAL A 77 22.93 10.85 -3.57
C VAL A 77 24.35 11.27 -3.97
N ALA A 78 25.15 10.38 -4.56
CA ALA A 78 26.51 10.69 -4.96
C ALA A 78 26.60 11.82 -6.02
N ARG A 79 25.66 11.84 -6.98
CA ARG A 79 25.63 12.89 -8.01
C ARG A 79 25.27 14.26 -7.43
N TYR A 80 24.31 14.33 -6.51
CA TYR A 80 23.96 15.59 -5.85
C TYR A 80 25.03 16.05 -4.85
N ASP A 81 25.69 15.13 -4.14
CA ASP A 81 26.81 15.43 -3.22
C ASP A 81 28.03 16.03 -3.96
N SER A 82 28.19 15.73 -5.26
CA SER A 82 29.20 16.39 -6.09
C SER A 82 28.84 17.84 -6.46
N LEU A 83 27.57 18.23 -6.35
CA LEU A 83 27.07 19.56 -6.73
C LEU A 83 26.83 20.46 -5.50
N TYR A 84 26.47 19.86 -4.38
CA TYR A 84 26.18 20.53 -3.12
C TYR A 84 27.12 20.03 -2.04
N LYS A 85 27.55 20.93 -1.14
CA LYS A 85 28.41 20.54 -0.03
C LYS A 85 27.56 20.00 1.12
N ASP A 86 27.59 18.68 1.33
CA ASP A 86 26.87 17.97 2.40
C ASP A 86 25.34 18.15 2.37
N PRO A 87 24.66 17.74 1.27
CA PRO A 87 23.22 17.85 1.18
C PRO A 87 22.54 16.73 1.97
N HIS A 88 21.79 17.06 3.02
CA HIS A 88 20.90 16.11 3.69
C HIS A 88 19.70 15.74 2.78
N LEU A 89 19.90 14.71 1.97
CA LEU A 89 18.94 14.23 0.96
C LEU A 89 18.16 13.01 1.45
N SER A 90 16.84 13.08 1.29
CA SER A 90 15.94 11.93 1.38
C SER A 90 15.54 11.50 -0.03
N VAL A 91 15.74 10.22 -0.34
CA VAL A 91 15.37 9.61 -1.62
C VAL A 91 14.54 8.37 -1.32
N ASN A 92 13.28 8.41 -1.75
CA ASN A 92 12.29 7.38 -1.46
C ASN A 92 11.61 6.90 -2.74
N ALA A 93 11.34 5.62 -2.82
CA ALA A 93 10.59 5.04 -3.92
C ALA A 93 9.11 5.43 -3.81
N LEU A 94 8.47 5.63 -4.96
CA LEU A 94 7.03 5.84 -5.08
C LEU A 94 6.45 4.78 -6.00
N PHE A 95 5.68 3.87 -5.44
CA PHE A 95 4.96 2.85 -6.20
C PHE A 95 3.65 3.42 -6.74
N ARG A 96 3.40 3.21 -8.02
CA ARG A 96 2.10 3.55 -8.62
C ARG A 96 1.09 2.44 -8.34
N ILE A 97 0.10 2.73 -7.51
CA ILE A 97 -1.00 1.80 -7.19
C ILE A 97 -2.35 2.36 -7.66
N ASN A 98 -3.37 1.51 -7.67
CA ASN A 98 -4.74 1.90 -7.96
C ASN A 98 -5.63 1.66 -6.74
N ILE A 99 -6.35 2.67 -6.27
CA ILE A 99 -7.30 2.55 -5.17
C ILE A 99 -8.71 2.66 -5.75
N LEU A 100 -9.52 1.62 -5.55
CA LEU A 100 -10.83 1.46 -6.16
C LEU A 100 -11.89 1.05 -5.13
N GLY A 101 -13.16 1.23 -5.49
CA GLY A 101 -14.31 0.80 -4.68
C GLY A 101 -14.86 1.94 -3.81
N GLU A 102 -15.25 1.62 -2.58
CA GLU A 102 -15.89 2.52 -1.61
C GLU A 102 -14.87 3.44 -0.91
N VAL A 103 -14.25 4.30 -1.71
CA VAL A 103 -13.40 5.41 -1.29
C VAL A 103 -13.92 6.73 -1.88
N GLU A 104 -13.61 7.85 -1.24
CA GLU A 104 -14.11 9.16 -1.69
C GLU A 104 -13.62 9.52 -3.11
N ASN A 105 -12.34 9.25 -3.40
CA ASN A 105 -11.71 9.55 -4.68
C ASN A 105 -10.99 8.32 -5.23
N PRO A 106 -11.67 7.43 -5.98
CA PRO A 106 -11.01 6.29 -6.60
C PRO A 106 -10.06 6.75 -7.73
N GLY A 107 -8.90 6.12 -7.85
CA GLY A 107 -7.91 6.49 -8.86
C GLY A 107 -6.49 5.97 -8.60
N PHE A 108 -5.55 6.48 -9.39
CA PHE A 108 -4.13 6.14 -9.26
C PHE A 108 -3.44 7.02 -8.23
N TYR A 109 -2.62 6.39 -7.37
CA TYR A 109 -1.87 7.06 -6.32
C TYR A 109 -0.42 6.60 -6.30
N TYR A 110 0.45 7.49 -5.82
CA TYR A 110 1.86 7.22 -5.60
C TYR A 110 2.12 7.04 -4.12
N VAL A 111 2.57 5.84 -3.75
CA VAL A 111 2.73 5.43 -2.34
C VAL A 111 4.18 5.11 -2.07
N SER A 112 4.72 5.66 -0.98
CA SER A 112 6.07 5.32 -0.54
C SER A 112 6.11 4.06 0.33
N ASP A 113 7.28 3.45 0.45
CA ASP A 113 7.50 2.20 1.18
C ASP A 113 7.18 2.30 2.68
N TYR A 114 7.37 3.48 3.28
CA TYR A 114 7.08 3.74 4.69
C TYR A 114 5.63 4.19 4.97
N GLU A 115 4.79 4.37 3.96
CA GLU A 115 3.42 4.82 4.17
C GLU A 115 2.59 3.74 4.84
N LYS A 116 1.82 4.11 5.87
CA LYS A 116 0.91 3.18 6.55
C LYS A 116 -0.33 2.95 5.70
N PHE A 117 -0.96 1.79 5.88
CA PHE A 117 -2.21 1.47 5.16
C PHE A 117 -3.31 2.52 5.36
N THR A 118 -3.44 3.07 6.57
CA THR A 118 -4.39 4.17 6.85
C THR A 118 -4.07 5.44 6.08
N ALA A 119 -2.79 5.77 5.88
CA ALA A 119 -2.37 6.92 5.08
C ALA A 119 -2.66 6.69 3.59
N ILE A 120 -2.47 5.46 3.10
CA ILE A 120 -2.82 5.06 1.72
C ILE A 120 -4.31 5.29 1.45
N LEU A 121 -5.19 4.86 2.35
CA LEU A 121 -6.63 5.13 2.22
C LEU A 121 -6.94 6.64 2.33
N ALA A 122 -6.23 7.36 3.19
CA ALA A 122 -6.40 8.81 3.33
C ALA A 122 -6.00 9.58 2.05
N PHE A 123 -5.03 9.09 1.26
CA PHE A 123 -4.72 9.68 -0.06
C PHE A 123 -5.92 9.66 -1.00
N ALA A 124 -6.79 8.64 -0.91
CA ALA A 124 -8.04 8.58 -1.63
C ALA A 124 -9.17 9.43 -1.01
N GLY A 125 -8.88 10.25 -0.01
CA GLY A 125 -9.87 11.03 0.74
C GLY A 125 -10.54 10.24 1.88
N GLY A 126 -10.08 9.02 2.16
CA GLY A 126 -10.71 8.11 3.11
C GLY A 126 -11.73 7.17 2.45
N THR A 127 -12.35 6.35 3.28
CA THR A 127 -13.39 5.40 2.88
C THR A 127 -14.78 6.00 3.07
N THR A 128 -15.75 5.59 2.24
CA THR A 128 -17.14 6.01 2.41
C THR A 128 -17.80 5.27 3.59
N ASP A 129 -18.95 5.76 4.07
CA ASP A 129 -19.76 5.07 5.10
C ASP A 129 -20.26 3.69 4.65
N ALA A 130 -20.26 3.45 3.34
CA ALA A 130 -20.69 2.21 2.73
C ALA A 130 -19.55 1.18 2.59
N ALA A 131 -18.32 1.53 2.93
CA ALA A 131 -17.17 0.65 2.82
C ALA A 131 -17.25 -0.55 3.79
N ASP A 132 -16.73 -1.68 3.35
CA ASP A 132 -16.43 -2.84 4.21
C ASP A 132 -14.92 -2.93 4.42
N LEU A 133 -14.46 -2.45 5.57
CA LEU A 133 -13.04 -2.45 5.92
C LEU A 133 -12.50 -3.85 6.27
N SER A 134 -13.38 -4.81 6.55
CA SER A 134 -12.99 -6.18 6.93
C SER A 134 -12.62 -7.06 5.74
N ASP A 135 -13.01 -6.66 4.53
CA ASP A 135 -12.80 -7.42 3.28
C ASP A 135 -12.01 -6.60 2.24
N ILE A 136 -11.13 -5.67 2.65
CA ILE A 136 -10.31 -4.92 1.68
C ILE A 136 -9.34 -5.88 0.99
N LYS A 137 -9.29 -5.79 -0.35
CA LYS A 137 -8.55 -6.72 -1.20
C LYS A 137 -7.34 -6.05 -1.80
N LEU A 138 -6.19 -6.69 -1.66
CA LEU A 138 -5.01 -6.36 -2.46
C LEU A 138 -5.00 -7.27 -3.69
N ILE A 139 -5.06 -6.69 -4.88
CA ILE A 139 -5.09 -7.45 -6.13
C ILE A 139 -3.80 -7.16 -6.90
N ARG A 140 -3.04 -8.21 -7.20
CA ARG A 140 -1.80 -8.15 -7.98
C ARG A 140 -1.90 -9.13 -9.14
N ASN A 141 -1.66 -8.65 -10.36
CA ASN A 141 -1.72 -9.48 -11.57
C ASN A 141 -3.02 -10.32 -11.67
N PHE A 142 -4.17 -9.71 -11.37
CA PHE A 142 -5.49 -10.36 -11.34
C PHE A 142 -5.66 -11.47 -10.29
N GLN A 143 -4.73 -11.59 -9.34
CA GLN A 143 -4.83 -12.50 -8.20
C GLN A 143 -5.05 -11.71 -6.92
N GLU A 144 -5.97 -12.20 -6.09
CA GLU A 144 -6.21 -11.65 -4.77
C GLU A 144 -5.11 -12.11 -3.81
N ILE A 145 -4.42 -11.14 -3.22
CA ILE A 145 -3.49 -11.33 -2.13
C ILE A 145 -4.26 -11.07 -0.85
N VAL A 146 -4.41 -12.12 -0.04
CA VAL A 146 -5.06 -12.02 1.27
C VAL A 146 -4.16 -11.19 2.18
N ILE A 147 -4.70 -10.05 2.64
CA ILE A 147 -4.10 -9.20 3.66
C ILE A 147 -5.04 -9.17 4.87
N ASP A 148 -4.49 -9.31 6.08
CA ASP A 148 -5.25 -9.07 7.30
C ASP A 148 -5.24 -7.56 7.58
N VAL A 149 -6.31 -6.89 7.18
CA VAL A 149 -6.45 -5.43 7.25
C VAL A 149 -6.43 -4.96 8.71
N ASP A 150 -7.09 -5.69 9.61
CA ASP A 150 -7.14 -5.37 11.03
C ASP A 150 -5.75 -5.47 11.66
N GLU A 151 -4.98 -6.49 11.30
CA GLU A 151 -3.59 -6.64 11.73
C GLU A 151 -2.71 -5.50 11.18
N VAL A 152 -2.83 -5.19 9.89
CA VAL A 152 -2.04 -4.13 9.23
C VAL A 152 -2.32 -2.77 9.85
N ILE A 153 -3.59 -2.45 10.13
CA ILE A 153 -3.98 -1.18 10.75
C ILE A 153 -3.55 -1.13 12.22
N SER A 154 -3.81 -2.19 12.99
CA SER A 154 -3.51 -2.22 14.43
C SER A 154 -2.01 -2.18 14.73
N LYS A 155 -1.19 -2.86 13.92
CA LYS A 155 0.28 -2.79 14.01
C LYS A 155 0.85 -1.51 13.42
N GLY A 156 0.06 -0.78 12.62
CA GLY A 156 0.54 0.36 11.87
C GLY A 156 1.58 -0.04 10.82
N SER A 157 1.41 -1.21 10.22
CA SER A 157 2.28 -1.77 9.19
C SER A 157 2.37 -0.83 7.99
N THR A 158 3.59 -0.65 7.51
CA THR A 158 3.92 0.15 6.34
C THR A 158 3.69 -0.61 5.04
N ALA A 159 3.65 0.09 3.91
CA ALA A 159 3.57 -0.49 2.57
C ALA A 159 4.63 -1.58 2.35
N MET A 160 5.83 -1.39 2.90
CA MET A 160 6.89 -2.40 2.86
C MET A 160 6.55 -3.65 3.70
N ASP A 161 5.96 -3.49 4.89
CA ASP A 161 5.68 -4.58 5.83
C ASP A 161 4.65 -5.59 5.28
N PHE A 162 3.60 -5.10 4.62
CA PHE A 162 2.61 -5.96 3.96
C PHE A 162 2.95 -6.24 2.48
N GLY A 163 4.12 -5.78 2.02
CA GLY A 163 4.68 -6.13 0.72
C GLY A 163 3.94 -5.53 -0.48
N LEU A 164 3.46 -4.29 -0.36
CA LEU A 164 2.89 -3.51 -1.47
C LEU A 164 3.90 -3.40 -2.62
N GLN A 165 3.42 -3.51 -3.85
CA GLN A 165 4.22 -3.43 -5.05
C GLN A 165 3.60 -2.49 -6.09
N SER A 166 4.43 -2.06 -7.02
CA SER A 166 3.99 -1.31 -8.20
C SER A 166 2.93 -2.07 -8.98
N GLY A 167 1.86 -1.37 -9.37
CA GLY A 167 0.74 -1.93 -10.13
C GLY A 167 -0.31 -2.64 -9.27
N ASP A 168 -0.12 -2.75 -7.96
CA ASP A 168 -1.12 -3.29 -7.06
C ASP A 168 -2.42 -2.47 -7.09
N GLN A 169 -3.53 -3.17 -6.90
CA GLN A 169 -4.85 -2.55 -6.77
C GLN A 169 -5.38 -2.81 -5.36
N VAL A 170 -5.68 -1.74 -4.65
CA VAL A 170 -6.38 -1.79 -3.36
C VAL A 170 -7.86 -1.59 -3.67
N PHE A 171 -8.65 -2.65 -3.52
CA PHE A 171 -10.09 -2.63 -3.76
C PHE A 171 -10.84 -2.66 -2.43
N VAL A 172 -11.59 -1.60 -2.15
CA VAL A 172 -12.43 -1.46 -0.96
C VAL A 172 -13.86 -1.87 -1.33
N PRO A 173 -14.35 -3.05 -0.92
CA PRO A 173 -15.71 -3.46 -1.24
C PRO A 173 -16.74 -2.63 -0.47
N ARG A 174 -17.98 -2.74 -0.92
CA ARG A 174 -19.14 -2.20 -0.23
C ARG A 174 -19.68 -3.20 0.79
N ASN A 175 -20.10 -2.69 1.94
CA ASN A 175 -20.75 -3.49 2.96
C ASN A 175 -22.16 -3.92 2.54
N TRP A 176 -22.55 -5.11 3.01
CA TRP A 176 -23.82 -5.73 2.65
C TRP A 176 -25.05 -4.87 2.99
N TRP A 177 -24.99 -4.13 4.09
CA TRP A 177 -26.08 -3.27 4.58
C TRP A 177 -26.38 -2.12 3.62
N SER A 178 -25.35 -1.46 3.11
CA SER A 178 -25.49 -0.40 2.13
C SER A 178 -26.10 -0.93 0.83
N ASP A 179 -25.60 -2.06 0.33
CA ASP A 179 -26.08 -2.69 -0.91
C ASP A 179 -27.56 -3.11 -0.87
N ASN A 180 -28.06 -3.51 0.30
CA ASN A 180 -29.42 -4.05 0.45
C ASN A 180 -30.39 -3.11 1.20
N SER A 181 -29.94 -1.90 1.55
CA SER A 181 -30.69 -0.94 2.39
C SER A 181 -32.11 -0.65 1.90
N VAL A 182 -32.32 -0.56 0.58
CA VAL A 182 -33.64 -0.31 -0.03
C VAL A 182 -34.60 -1.48 0.24
N TRP A 183 -34.19 -2.71 0.00
CA TRP A 183 -35.06 -3.87 0.22
C TRP A 183 -35.32 -4.12 1.71
N VAL A 184 -34.31 -3.93 2.55
CA VAL A 184 -34.43 -4.04 4.01
C VAL A 184 -35.42 -3.00 4.56
N SER A 185 -35.34 -1.74 4.13
CA SER A 185 -36.27 -0.70 4.59
C SER A 185 -37.72 -0.95 4.16
N ILE A 186 -37.95 -1.43 2.93
CA ILE A 186 -39.28 -1.81 2.45
C ILE A 186 -39.85 -2.97 3.28
N THR A 187 -39.05 -4.00 3.52
CA THR A 187 -39.49 -5.18 4.27
C THR A 187 -39.78 -4.87 5.74
N ILE A 188 -38.93 -4.08 6.40
CA ILE A 188 -39.18 -3.60 7.78
C ILE A 188 -40.46 -2.77 7.83
N SER A 189 -40.67 -1.87 6.88
CA SER A 189 -41.88 -1.03 6.82
C SER A 189 -43.14 -1.88 6.64
N ALA A 190 -43.11 -2.87 5.77
CA ALA A 190 -44.23 -3.79 5.56
C ALA A 190 -44.53 -4.62 6.83
N ILE A 191 -43.49 -5.15 7.49
CA ILE A 191 -43.64 -5.88 8.76
C ILE A 191 -44.25 -4.96 9.83
N ALA A 192 -43.81 -3.70 9.93
CA ALA A 192 -44.34 -2.74 10.90
C ALA A 192 -45.83 -2.43 10.67
N LEU A 193 -46.29 -2.32 9.42
CA LEU A 193 -47.70 -2.13 9.11
C LEU A 193 -48.53 -3.35 9.52
N ILE A 194 -48.03 -4.55 9.25
CA ILE A 194 -48.70 -5.81 9.62
C ILE A 194 -48.80 -5.94 11.13
N THR A 195 -47.71 -5.70 11.87
CA THR A 195 -47.69 -5.79 13.34
C THR A 195 -48.59 -4.74 13.98
N THR A 196 -48.59 -3.51 13.47
CA THR A 196 -49.48 -2.44 13.95
C THR A 196 -50.95 -2.80 13.73
N THR A 197 -51.29 -3.31 12.54
CA THR A 197 -52.65 -3.75 12.22
C THR A 197 -53.09 -4.89 13.14
N TYR A 198 -52.22 -5.87 13.37
CA TYR A 198 -52.46 -6.96 14.30
C TYR A 198 -52.68 -6.46 15.74
N ALA A 199 -51.81 -5.57 16.24
CA ALA A 199 -51.93 -5.01 17.57
C ALA A 199 -53.26 -4.29 17.78
N ILE A 200 -53.68 -3.45 16.82
CA ILE A 200 -54.98 -2.76 16.87
C ILE A 200 -56.15 -3.74 16.94
N LEU A 201 -56.10 -4.82 16.16
CA LEU A 201 -57.20 -5.80 16.08
C LEU A 201 -57.29 -6.73 17.29
N PHE A 202 -56.16 -7.09 17.91
CA PHE A 202 -56.10 -8.18 18.87
C PHE A 202 -55.69 -7.78 20.29
N MET A 203 -55.12 -6.59 20.53
CA MET A 203 -54.75 -6.15 21.89
C MET A 203 -55.83 -5.30 22.57
N ASN A 204 -56.89 -4.90 21.87
CA ASN A 204 -57.96 -4.04 22.40
C ASN A 204 -59.25 -4.81 22.77
N ASN A 205 -59.17 -6.14 22.87
CA ASN A 205 -60.20 -7.04 23.42
C ASN A 205 -59.63 -7.75 24.65
#